data_AF-A0A0U5BBH7-F1
#
_entry.id   AF-A0A0U5BBH7-F1
#
_cell.length_a   1.000
_cell.length_b   1.000
_cell.length_c   1.000
_cell.angle_alpha   90.00
_cell.angle_beta   90.00
_cell.angle_gamma   90.00
#
_symmetry.space_group_name_H-M   'P 1'
#
loop_
_entity.id
_entity.type
_entity.pdbx_description
1 polymer ?
#
loop_
_entity_poly.entity_id
_entity_poly.type
_entity_poly.pdbx_seq_one_letter_code
_entity_poly.pdbx_strand_id
1 'polypeptide(L)'
;MALKQTEEFRREAVRIALSSGLSRTRVAADLGIGKSTLSHWISQYRSTDLTVPEASTDLVRENERLRLENRVLREEREILKKATQFFASQKT
;
A
#
# COMPACT_ATOMS: atom_id res chain seq x y z
N MET A 1 -5.22 35.50 -8.85
CA MET A 1 -5.54 34.23 -8.16
C MET A 1 -4.73 33.13 -8.82
N ALA A 2 -3.60 32.73 -8.24
CA ALA A 2 -2.72 31.71 -8.83
C ALA A 2 -1.98 30.98 -7.69
N LEU A 3 -1.65 29.70 -7.90
CA LEU A 3 -0.90 28.79 -7.00
C LEU A 3 -1.71 27.97 -5.97
N LYS A 4 -2.80 27.33 -6.38
CA LYS A 4 -3.40 26.18 -5.64
C LYS A 4 -3.35 24.86 -6.44
N GLN A 5 -2.45 24.78 -7.42
CA GLN A 5 -2.27 23.63 -8.34
C GLN A 5 -0.91 22.93 -8.17
N THR A 6 -0.27 23.00 -7.02
CA THR A 6 1.19 22.77 -6.99
C THR A 6 1.60 21.39 -6.47
N GLU A 7 0.86 20.80 -5.52
CA GLU A 7 1.28 19.54 -4.89
C GLU A 7 0.28 18.38 -5.08
N GLU A 8 -1.01 18.64 -4.88
CA GLU A 8 -2.06 17.63 -5.06
C GLU A 8 -2.14 17.21 -6.52
N PHE A 9 -2.05 18.17 -7.44
CA PHE A 9 -2.00 17.91 -8.88
C PHE A 9 -0.78 17.08 -9.27
N ARG A 10 0.39 17.39 -8.69
CA ARG A 10 1.62 16.61 -8.90
C ARG A 10 1.45 15.17 -8.41
N ARG A 11 0.89 14.97 -7.22
CA ARG A 11 0.61 13.63 -6.67
C ARG A 11 -0.39 12.85 -7.51
N GLU A 12 -1.45 13.52 -7.98
CA GLU A 12 -2.45 12.94 -8.88
C GLU A 12 -1.83 12.50 -10.21
N ALA A 13 -1.05 13.38 -10.83
CA ALA A 13 -0.35 13.11 -12.08
C ALA A 13 0.59 11.91 -11.97
N VAL A 14 1.36 11.81 -10.87
CA VAL A 14 2.22 10.66 -10.60
C VAL A 14 1.40 9.39 -10.37
N ARG A 15 0.30 9.46 -9.61
CA ARG A 15 -0.55 8.30 -9.35
C ARG A 15 -1.14 7.74 -10.66
N ILE A 16 -1.73 8.60 -11.49
CA ILE A 16 -2.27 8.22 -12.79
C ILE A 16 -1.17 7.60 -13.67
N ALA A 17 0.03 8.18 -13.70
CA ALA A 17 1.14 7.65 -14.48
C ALA A 17 1.65 6.27 -14.00
N LEU A 18 1.41 5.90 -12.75
CA LEU A 18 1.83 4.62 -12.17
C LEU A 18 0.70 3.56 -12.20
N SER A 19 -0.56 3.96 -12.13
CA SER A 19 -1.70 3.03 -12.02
C SER A 19 -2.47 2.79 -13.32
N SER A 20 -2.45 3.74 -14.27
CA SER A 20 -3.31 3.68 -15.46
C SER A 20 -2.88 2.67 -16.54
N GLY A 21 -1.65 2.15 -16.47
CA GLY A 21 -1.08 1.30 -17.53
C GLY A 21 -0.78 2.03 -18.85
N LEU A 22 -1.05 3.35 -18.92
CA LEU A 22 -0.77 4.18 -20.08
C LEU A 22 0.71 4.57 -20.13
N SER A 23 1.22 4.82 -21.34
CA SER A 23 2.59 5.34 -21.49
C SER A 23 2.71 6.73 -20.86
N ARG A 24 3.87 7.02 -20.25
CA ARG A 24 4.13 8.34 -19.64
C ARG A 24 3.97 9.50 -20.64
N THR A 25 4.26 9.26 -21.92
CA THR A 25 4.05 10.25 -22.98
C THR A 25 2.57 10.57 -23.16
N ARG A 26 1.70 9.55 -23.13
CA ARG A 26 0.26 9.72 -23.24
C ARG A 26 -0.30 10.45 -22.03
N VAL A 27 0.08 10.03 -20.83
CA VAL A 27 -0.36 10.66 -19.58
C VAL A 27 0.07 12.12 -19.51
N ALA A 28 1.30 12.44 -19.92
CA ALA A 28 1.78 13.82 -19.97
C ALA A 28 0.95 14.69 -20.94
N ALA A 29 0.63 14.16 -22.12
CA ALA A 29 -0.19 14.85 -23.11
C ALA A 29 -1.63 15.08 -22.59
N ASP A 30 -2.25 14.05 -21.98
CA ASP A 30 -3.61 14.14 -21.44
C ASP A 30 -3.70 15.14 -20.26
N LEU A 31 -2.62 15.28 -19.49
CA LEU A 31 -2.51 16.24 -18.38
C LEU A 31 -2.02 17.63 -18.81
N GLY A 32 -1.68 17.82 -20.08
CA GLY A 32 -1.15 19.10 -20.61
C GLY A 32 0.23 19.48 -20.04
N ILE A 33 1.03 18.51 -19.59
CA ILE A 33 2.36 18.75 -19.00
C ILE A 33 3.47 18.17 -19.88
N GLY A 34 4.69 18.68 -19.70
CA GLY A 34 5.87 18.11 -20.36
C GLY A 34 6.17 16.70 -19.87
N LYS A 35 6.52 15.78 -20.78
CA LYS A 35 6.97 14.41 -20.43
C LYS A 35 8.15 14.42 -19.45
N SER A 36 9.09 15.35 -19.63
CA SER A 36 10.24 15.53 -18.75
C SER A 36 9.80 15.98 -17.35
N THR A 37 8.80 16.87 -17.27
CA THR A 37 8.20 17.31 -16.01
C THR A 37 7.55 16.13 -15.27
N LEU A 38 6.73 15.34 -15.96
CA LEU A 38 6.13 14.14 -15.37
C LEU A 38 7.20 13.12 -14.93
N SER A 39 8.25 12.93 -15.73
CA SER A 39 9.35 12.02 -15.39
C SER A 39 10.12 12.50 -14.16
N HIS A 40 10.33 13.82 -14.03
CA HIS A 40 10.96 14.43 -12.87
C HIS A 40 10.09 14.25 -11.61
N TRP A 41 8.77 14.45 -11.70
CA TRP A 41 7.86 14.23 -10.58
C TRP A 41 7.79 12.77 -10.14
N ILE A 42 7.79 11.81 -11.09
CA ILE A 42 7.87 10.38 -10.77
C ILE A 42 9.20 10.06 -10.08
N SER A 43 10.31 10.64 -10.55
CA SER A 43 11.62 10.45 -9.92
C SER A 43 11.65 11.03 -8.52
N GLN A 44 11.15 12.24 -8.31
CA GLN A 44 11.05 12.87 -6.99
C GLN A 44 10.15 12.09 -6.05
N TYR A 45 9.01 11.59 -6.53
CA TYR A 45 8.10 10.72 -5.77
C TYR A 45 8.82 9.45 -5.33
N ARG A 46 9.57 8.80 -6.23
CA ARG A 46 10.42 7.65 -5.86
C ARG A 46 11.53 8.03 -4.90
N SER A 47 12.15 9.21 -5.03
CA SER A 47 13.17 9.67 -4.09
C SER A 47 12.60 10.02 -2.71
N THR A 48 11.34 10.46 -2.64
CA THR A 48 10.61 10.65 -1.37
C THR A 48 10.09 9.32 -0.80
N ASP A 49 9.82 8.32 -1.65
CA ASP A 49 9.58 6.92 -1.26
C ASP A 49 10.88 6.17 -0.91
N LEU A 50 12.04 6.65 -1.37
CA LEU A 50 13.36 6.16 -0.96
C LEU A 50 13.82 6.83 0.34
N THR A 51 13.15 7.91 0.75
CA THR A 51 12.99 8.28 2.16
C THR A 51 11.73 7.63 2.73
N VAL A 52 11.56 6.32 2.57
CA VAL A 52 10.81 5.57 3.57
C VAL A 52 11.57 5.82 4.89
N PRO A 53 11.01 6.56 5.87
CA PRO A 53 11.62 6.56 7.20
C PRO A 53 11.69 5.10 7.62
N GLU A 54 12.76 4.62 8.25
CA GLU A 54 12.92 3.21 8.66
C GLU A 54 11.66 2.62 9.32
N ALA A 55 10.86 3.49 9.94
CA ALA A 55 9.49 3.23 10.37
C ALA A 55 8.58 2.51 9.34
N SER A 56 8.59 2.80 8.03
CA SER A 56 7.68 2.13 7.07
C SER A 56 8.18 0.75 6.66
N THR A 57 9.49 0.50 6.61
CA THR A 57 10.02 -0.86 6.45
C THR A 57 9.77 -1.71 7.69
N ASP A 58 9.90 -1.12 8.87
CA ASP A 58 9.61 -1.79 10.13
C ASP A 58 8.11 -2.06 10.30
N LEU A 59 7.25 -1.14 9.88
CA LEU A 59 5.80 -1.37 9.85
C LEU A 59 5.40 -2.50 8.89
N VAL A 60 6.07 -2.64 7.73
CA VAL A 60 5.81 -3.77 6.82
C VAL A 60 6.24 -5.09 7.45
N ARG A 61 7.45 -5.16 8.02
CA ARG A 61 7.94 -6.36 8.74
C ARG A 61 7.05 -6.71 9.92
N GLU A 62 6.65 -5.72 10.70
CA GLU A 62 5.74 -5.89 11.83
C GLU A 62 4.36 -6.38 11.35
N ASN A 63 3.85 -5.87 10.23
CA ASN A 63 2.60 -6.34 9.66
C ASN A 63 2.68 -7.82 9.22
N GLU A 64 3.78 -8.22 8.60
CA GLU A 64 4.03 -9.61 8.24
C GLU A 64 4.11 -10.52 9.47
N ARG A 65 4.84 -10.09 10.52
CA ARG A 65 4.90 -10.80 11.80
C ARG A 65 3.52 -10.96 12.43
N LEU A 66 2.76 -9.86 12.54
CA LEU A 66 1.42 -9.87 13.13
C LEU A 66 0.44 -10.73 12.33
N ARG A 67 0.57 -10.80 11.00
CA ARG A 67 -0.25 -11.71 10.17
C ARG A 67 0.06 -13.17 10.44
N LEU A 68 1.33 -13.51 10.61
CA LEU A 68 1.74 -14.87 10.96
C LEU A 68 1.22 -15.26 12.34
N GLU A 69 1.38 -14.39 13.33
CA GLU A 69 0.90 -14.60 14.69
C GLU A 69 -0.64 -14.73 14.72
N ASN A 70 -1.36 -13.84 14.04
CA ASN A 70 -2.82 -13.94 13.93
C ASN A 70 -3.27 -15.26 13.30
N ARG A 71 -2.53 -15.80 12.34
CA ARG A 71 -2.85 -17.10 11.75
C ARG A 71 -2.72 -18.22 12.78
N VAL A 72 -1.59 -18.27 13.51
CA VAL A 72 -1.36 -19.27 14.56
C VAL A 72 -2.44 -19.19 15.64
N LEU A 73 -2.70 -17.99 16.17
CA LEU A 73 -3.72 -17.78 17.20
C LEU A 73 -5.12 -18.21 16.74
N ARG A 74 -5.47 -17.99 15.47
CA ARG A 74 -6.75 -18.45 14.90
C ARG A 74 -6.80 -19.98 14.82
N GLU A 75 -5.72 -20.63 14.40
CA GLU A 75 -5.62 -22.09 14.35
C GLU A 75 -5.75 -22.70 15.75
N GLU A 76 -5.03 -22.18 16.73
CA GLU A 76 -5.11 -22.61 18.13
C GLU A 76 -6.53 -22.45 18.70
N ARG A 77 -7.16 -21.30 18.46
CA ARG A 77 -8.55 -21.06 18.87
C ARG A 77 -9.52 -22.08 18.26
N GLU A 78 -9.36 -22.40 16.99
CA GLU A 78 -10.22 -23.38 16.31
C GLU A 78 -10.02 -24.80 16.86
N ILE A 79 -8.78 -25.18 17.21
CA ILE A 79 -8.49 -26.46 17.87
C ILE A 79 -9.19 -26.52 19.22
N LEU A 80 -9.04 -25.49 20.06
CA LEU A 80 -9.68 -25.44 21.38
C LEU A 80 -11.21 -25.48 21.29
N LYS A 81 -11.78 -24.79 20.30
CA LYS A 81 -13.22 -24.80 20.05
C LYS A 81 -13.71 -26.19 19.67
N LYS A 82 -13.01 -26.88 18.77
CA LYS A 82 -13.32 -28.27 18.38
C LYS A 82 -13.20 -29.23 19.55
N ALA A 83 -12.15 -29.11 20.37
CA ALA A 83 -11.97 -29.91 21.57
C ALA A 83 -13.13 -29.70 22.57
N THR A 84 -13.51 -28.44 22.81
CA THR A 84 -14.63 -28.10 23.70
C THR A 84 -15.94 -28.72 23.19
N GLN A 85 -16.21 -28.62 21.88
CA GLN A 85 -17.39 -29.23 21.26
C GLN A 85 -17.38 -30.76 21.39
N PHE A 86 -16.23 -31.41 21.16
CA PHE A 86 -16.07 -32.85 21.32
C PHE A 86 -16.36 -33.29 22.76
N PHE A 87 -15.76 -32.65 23.76
CA PHE A 87 -16.00 -33.00 25.16
C PHE A 87 -17.43 -32.70 25.63
N ALA A 88 -18.06 -31.63 25.13
CA ALA A 88 -19.47 -31.37 25.39
C ALA A 88 -20.38 -32.47 24.82
N SER A 89 -20.07 -32.97 23.61
CA SER A 89 -20.84 -34.05 22.98
C SER A 89 -20.68 -35.41 23.66
N GLN A 90 -19.57 -35.67 24.37
CA GLN A 90 -19.34 -36.92 25.12
C GLN A 90 -19.94 -36.92 26.53
N LYS A 91 -20.40 -35.76 27.04
CA LYS A 91 -21.04 -35.63 28.36
C LYS A 91 -22.56 -35.86 28.33
N THR A 92 -23.10 -36.24 27.18
CA THR A 92 -24.51 -36.63 26.98
C THR A 92 -24.58 -38.13 26.75
#